data_AF-A0A7W7FTG7-F1
#
_entry.id   AF-A0A7W7FTG7-F1
#
_cell.length_a   1.000
_cell.length_b   1.000
_cell.length_c   1.000
_cell.angle_alpha   90.00
_cell.angle_beta   90.00
_cell.angle_gamma   90.00
#
_symmetry.space_group_name_H-M   'P 1'
#
loop_
_entity.id
_entity.type
_entity.pdbx_description
1 polymer ?
#
loop_
_entity_poly.entity_id
_entity_poly.type
_entity_poly.pdbx_seq_one_letter_code
_entity_poly.pdbx_strand_id
1 'polypeptide(L)'
;MTYTLGWDDGVVVAIDQRVLPHELRWLRLATVEEVIEAITTLAVRGAPAIGLAGAFGVALSAHLHADPAVVRADAERLAKARPTAVNLAWGVRRALGRLDQGAPAVLAEASMMLAEDEATNRTAARLAAGLVLSLTPDRPLRVLTHCNTGRLATAAWGTALGTISDLAGRGLIEEVLVDETRPLLQGARLTAWELAEQGIPHRLLVDSAAAAAMSLGQVDVVLVGADRITARGDVANKIGTYGLAVSAARHRIPFIVVAPESTVDNTLAHGSEIVVEERAAAEVTSFGGTPVAPAGVAVFNPAFDVTPAELVSAVVTERRVWRPNHGAELARRITEALGEGLDLSGVYTDPALFGATAGALAEEFRGSFDAVLGLASGGLLLGAALARHAEVPLVLPGNPVAPGTRVLVVDEVLGDRLGDAAELVWGSGGTVAGFGVLLVESGSGDAEKLAPHKVVALAEVSG
;
A
#
# COMPACT_ATOMS: atom_id res chain seq x y z
N MET A 1 -16.87 -8.05 -20.97
CA MET A 1 -15.39 -7.96 -21.05
C MET A 1 -14.86 -7.77 -19.64
N THR A 2 -13.79 -8.48 -19.27
CA THR A 2 -13.17 -8.40 -17.92
C THR A 2 -12.35 -7.11 -17.74
N TYR A 3 -11.82 -6.58 -18.84
CA TYR A 3 -10.98 -5.38 -18.85
C TYR A 3 -11.79 -4.11 -19.13
N THR A 4 -11.34 -2.97 -18.60
CA THR A 4 -11.96 -1.64 -18.81
C THR A 4 -11.25 -0.81 -19.89
N LEU A 5 -10.13 -1.34 -20.40
CA LEU A 5 -9.29 -0.81 -21.47
C LEU A 5 -8.67 -1.99 -22.24
N GLY A 6 -8.51 -1.86 -23.55
CA GLY A 6 -7.80 -2.87 -24.35
C GLY A 6 -7.68 -2.49 -25.81
N TRP A 7 -7.46 -3.51 -26.65
CA TRP A 7 -7.34 -3.40 -28.09
C TRP A 7 -8.45 -4.20 -28.77
N ASP A 8 -9.09 -3.59 -29.76
CA ASP A 8 -10.12 -4.25 -30.57
C ASP A 8 -10.05 -3.72 -32.01
N ASP A 9 -9.85 -4.62 -32.98
CA ASP A 9 -9.87 -4.32 -34.42
C ASP A 9 -9.11 -3.04 -34.84
N GLY A 10 -7.84 -2.94 -34.46
CA GLY A 10 -6.97 -1.83 -34.87
C GLY A 10 -7.11 -0.56 -34.04
N VAL A 11 -8.01 -0.53 -33.05
CA VAL A 11 -8.27 0.64 -32.21
C VAL A 11 -8.12 0.34 -30.72
N VAL A 12 -7.91 1.39 -29.92
CA VAL A 12 -7.95 1.30 -28.46
C VAL A 12 -9.40 1.41 -28.01
N VAL A 13 -9.84 0.49 -27.16
CA VAL A 13 -11.19 0.53 -26.57
C VAL A 13 -11.11 0.78 -25.07
N ALA A 14 -11.99 1.63 -24.55
CA ALA A 14 -12.02 1.96 -23.12
C ALA A 14 -13.43 2.33 -22.66
N ILE A 15 -13.75 2.11 -21.39
CA ILE A 15 -14.98 2.65 -20.78
C ILE A 15 -14.84 4.16 -20.57
N ASP A 16 -15.83 4.94 -20.98
CA ASP A 16 -15.89 6.37 -20.71
C ASP A 16 -16.32 6.63 -19.26
N GLN A 17 -15.35 6.80 -18.38
CA GLN A 17 -15.62 7.03 -16.95
C GLN A 17 -16.30 8.37 -16.65
N ARG A 18 -16.41 9.29 -17.62
CA ARG A 18 -17.05 10.60 -17.42
C ARG A 18 -18.56 10.51 -17.36
N VAL A 19 -19.16 9.51 -18.02
CA VAL A 19 -20.62 9.34 -18.08
C VAL A 19 -21.16 8.34 -17.04
N LEU A 20 -20.27 7.59 -16.38
CA LEU A 20 -20.64 6.82 -15.20
C LEU A 20 -21.07 7.75 -14.04
N PRO A 21 -22.10 7.35 -13.26
CA PRO A 21 -22.76 6.03 -13.24
C PRO A 21 -23.98 5.90 -14.17
N HIS A 22 -24.33 6.93 -14.94
CA HIS A 22 -25.61 6.99 -15.67
C HIS A 22 -25.62 6.15 -16.95
N GLU A 23 -24.47 6.03 -17.62
CA GLU A 23 -24.34 5.30 -18.88
C GLU A 23 -23.04 4.51 -18.91
N LEU A 24 -23.12 3.22 -19.26
CA LEU A 24 -21.95 2.42 -19.61
C LEU A 24 -21.66 2.60 -21.10
N ARG A 25 -20.78 3.55 -21.42
CA ARG A 25 -20.35 3.84 -22.80
C ARG A 25 -18.94 3.35 -23.06
N TRP A 26 -18.75 2.66 -24.18
CA TRP A 26 -17.44 2.28 -24.69
C TRP A 26 -16.96 3.28 -25.74
N LEU A 27 -15.72 3.75 -25.57
CA LEU A 27 -15.00 4.53 -26.55
C LEU A 27 -14.25 3.60 -27.50
N ARG A 28 -14.21 3.99 -28.77
CA ARG A 28 -13.32 3.43 -29.80
C ARG A 28 -12.39 4.56 -30.23
N LEU A 29 -11.13 4.49 -29.85
CA LEU A 29 -10.12 5.53 -30.05
C LEU A 29 -9.20 5.07 -31.19
N ALA A 30 -9.37 5.70 -32.36
CA ALA A 30 -8.70 5.33 -33.59
C ALA A 30 -7.47 6.20 -33.90
N THR A 31 -7.26 7.27 -33.12
CA THR A 31 -6.10 8.17 -33.25
C THR A 31 -5.38 8.38 -31.92
N VAL A 32 -4.11 8.78 -31.98
CA VAL A 32 -3.31 9.13 -30.79
C VAL A 32 -3.91 10.35 -30.07
N GLU A 33 -4.45 11.31 -30.82
CA GLU A 33 -5.17 12.47 -30.30
C GLU A 33 -6.35 12.07 -29.42
N GLU A 34 -7.17 11.12 -29.86
CA GLU A 34 -8.32 10.63 -29.09
C GLU A 34 -7.88 9.91 -27.80
N VAL A 35 -6.77 9.18 -27.82
CA VAL A 35 -6.19 8.57 -26.59
C VAL A 35 -5.72 9.65 -25.62
N ILE A 36 -5.02 10.68 -26.11
CA ILE A 36 -4.57 11.82 -25.29
C ILE A 36 -5.79 12.56 -24.71
N GLU A 37 -6.84 12.79 -25.49
CA GLU A 37 -8.08 13.41 -25.02
C GLU A 37 -8.76 12.56 -23.94
N ALA A 38 -8.85 11.24 -24.14
CA ALA A 38 -9.44 10.35 -23.16
C ALA A 38 -8.70 10.38 -21.81
N ILE A 39 -7.36 10.47 -21.83
CA ILE A 39 -6.53 10.58 -20.62
C ILE A 39 -6.70 11.96 -19.95
N THR A 40 -6.64 13.04 -20.73
CA THR A 40 -6.66 14.43 -20.21
C THR A 40 -8.03 14.85 -19.70
N THR A 41 -9.11 14.39 -20.33
CA THR A 41 -10.50 14.65 -19.91
C THR A 41 -11.01 13.68 -18.83
N LEU A 42 -10.15 12.77 -18.35
CA LEU A 42 -10.46 11.75 -17.34
C LEU A 42 -11.51 10.72 -17.79
N ALA A 43 -11.67 10.50 -19.10
CA ALA A 43 -12.41 9.35 -19.59
C ALA A 43 -11.70 8.04 -19.21
N VAL A 44 -10.37 8.05 -19.24
CA VAL A 44 -9.52 7.00 -18.65
C VAL A 44 -8.73 7.60 -17.50
N ARG A 45 -8.87 7.02 -16.31
CA ARG A 45 -8.18 7.46 -15.09
C ARG A 45 -7.81 6.30 -14.18
N GLY A 46 -6.98 6.60 -13.19
CA GLY A 46 -6.29 5.62 -12.36
C GLY A 46 -4.88 5.38 -12.88
N ALA A 47 -3.91 5.32 -11.96
CA ALA A 47 -2.50 5.36 -12.35
C ALA A 47 -2.12 4.17 -13.27
N PRO A 48 -2.49 2.90 -12.97
CA PRO A 48 -2.17 1.81 -13.88
C PRO A 48 -2.96 1.85 -15.19
N ALA A 49 -4.26 2.20 -15.16
CA ALA A 49 -5.08 2.29 -16.38
C ALA A 49 -4.55 3.34 -17.37
N ILE A 50 -4.07 4.49 -16.90
CA ILE A 50 -3.46 5.51 -17.76
C ILE A 50 -2.12 5.01 -18.34
N GLY A 51 -1.32 4.26 -17.57
CA GLY A 51 -0.10 3.64 -18.07
C GLY A 51 -0.36 2.68 -19.24
N LEU A 52 -1.39 1.85 -19.11
CA LEU A 52 -1.83 0.93 -20.15
C LEU A 52 -2.42 1.70 -21.36
N ALA A 53 -3.16 2.78 -21.13
CA ALA A 53 -3.70 3.60 -22.23
C ALA A 53 -2.56 4.24 -23.04
N GLY A 54 -1.49 4.68 -22.37
CA GLY A 54 -0.27 5.13 -23.03
C GLY A 54 0.39 4.03 -23.87
N ALA A 55 0.51 2.81 -23.33
CA ALA A 55 1.09 1.67 -24.04
C ALA A 55 0.29 1.28 -25.28
N PHE A 56 -1.05 1.18 -25.15
CA PHE A 56 -1.94 0.93 -26.29
C PHE A 56 -1.95 2.11 -27.28
N GLY A 57 -1.76 3.35 -26.83
CA GLY A 57 -1.58 4.51 -27.71
C GLY A 57 -0.30 4.42 -28.57
N VAL A 58 0.81 3.90 -28.02
CA VAL A 58 2.02 3.64 -28.82
C VAL A 58 1.77 2.49 -29.81
N ALA A 59 1.06 1.44 -29.40
CA ALA A 59 0.66 0.35 -30.30
C ALA A 59 -0.24 0.86 -31.44
N LEU A 60 -1.16 1.79 -31.14
CA LEU A 60 -2.02 2.44 -32.13
C LEU A 60 -1.19 3.24 -33.14
N SER A 61 -0.28 4.10 -32.67
CA SER A 61 0.60 4.86 -33.57
C SER A 61 1.44 3.94 -34.47
N ALA A 62 2.02 2.87 -33.90
CA ALA A 62 2.79 1.88 -34.68
C ALA A 62 1.91 1.10 -35.67
N HIS A 63 0.63 0.90 -35.38
CA HIS A 63 -0.32 0.27 -36.29
C HIS A 63 -0.67 1.20 -37.48
N LEU A 64 -0.80 2.50 -37.23
CA LEU A 64 -1.18 3.51 -38.23
C LEU A 64 0.01 3.97 -39.09
N HIS A 65 1.23 3.90 -38.56
CA HIS A 65 2.42 4.50 -39.17
C HIS A 65 3.57 3.50 -39.30
N ALA A 66 4.11 3.37 -40.52
CA ALA A 66 5.30 2.56 -40.78
C ALA A 66 6.62 3.27 -40.41
N ASP A 67 6.62 4.59 -40.27
CA ASP A 67 7.81 5.39 -39.95
C ASP A 67 8.04 5.45 -38.42
N PRO A 68 9.13 4.85 -37.90
CA PRO A 68 9.45 4.89 -36.47
C PRO A 68 9.66 6.30 -35.91
N ALA A 69 9.99 7.30 -36.73
CA ALA A 69 10.15 8.68 -36.26
C ALA A 69 8.80 9.29 -35.82
N VAL A 70 7.72 8.98 -36.55
CA VAL A 70 6.36 9.41 -36.20
C VAL A 70 5.92 8.76 -34.89
N VAL A 71 6.13 7.45 -34.75
CA VAL A 71 5.76 6.71 -33.53
C VAL A 71 6.49 7.24 -32.29
N ARG A 72 7.77 7.60 -32.42
CA ARG A 72 8.53 8.23 -31.33
C ARG A 72 7.98 9.60 -30.95
N ALA A 73 7.59 10.41 -31.92
CA ALA A 73 6.98 11.72 -31.66
C ALA A 73 5.62 11.59 -30.96
N ASP A 74 4.79 10.64 -31.37
CA ASP A 74 3.50 10.36 -30.72
C ASP A 74 3.68 9.82 -29.30
N ALA A 75 4.66 8.94 -29.08
CA ALA A 75 5.01 8.46 -27.75
C ALA A 75 5.40 9.62 -26.82
N GLU A 76 6.18 10.58 -27.29
CA GLU A 76 6.49 11.77 -26.49
C GLU A 76 5.25 12.60 -26.14
N ARG A 77 4.31 12.75 -27.07
CA ARG A 77 3.04 13.46 -26.82
C ARG A 77 2.19 12.72 -25.79
N LEU A 78 2.06 11.41 -25.93
CA LEU A 78 1.35 10.55 -24.97
C LEU A 78 1.95 10.66 -23.56
N ALA A 79 3.27 10.54 -23.42
CA ALA A 79 3.95 10.64 -22.13
C ALA A 79 3.74 12.00 -21.43
N LYS A 80 3.54 13.07 -22.21
CA LYS A 80 3.32 14.44 -21.71
C LYS A 80 1.85 14.80 -21.48
N ALA A 81 0.90 13.90 -21.80
CA ALA A 81 -0.53 14.21 -21.68
C ALA A 81 -0.95 14.54 -20.24
N ARG A 82 -0.34 13.89 -19.25
CA ARG A 82 -0.49 14.21 -17.81
C ARG A 82 0.86 14.07 -17.11
N PRO A 83 1.68 15.14 -17.04
CA PRO A 83 3.08 15.06 -16.59
C PRO A 83 3.29 14.54 -15.16
N THR A 84 2.28 14.66 -14.30
CA THR A 84 2.32 14.15 -12.91
C THR A 84 2.06 12.64 -12.82
N ALA A 85 1.54 12.00 -13.87
CA ALA A 85 1.22 10.57 -13.90
C ALA A 85 2.44 9.74 -14.34
N VAL A 86 3.29 9.35 -13.39
CA VAL A 86 4.53 8.58 -13.66
C VAL A 86 4.28 7.25 -14.40
N ASN A 87 3.14 6.59 -14.13
CA ASN A 87 2.74 5.35 -14.81
C ASN A 87 2.49 5.55 -16.31
N LEU A 88 2.03 6.75 -16.73
CA LEU A 88 1.83 7.07 -18.15
C LEU A 88 3.15 7.00 -18.92
N ALA A 89 4.14 7.74 -18.44
CA ALA A 89 5.46 7.79 -19.06
C ALA A 89 6.16 6.42 -19.00
N TRP A 90 5.97 5.66 -17.91
CA TRP A 90 6.46 4.28 -17.80
C TRP A 90 5.86 3.37 -18.88
N GLY A 91 4.53 3.37 -19.02
CA GLY A 91 3.85 2.48 -19.95
C GLY A 91 4.18 2.80 -21.41
N VAL A 92 4.24 4.09 -21.75
CA VAL A 92 4.70 4.56 -23.06
C VAL A 92 6.13 4.08 -23.36
N ARG A 93 7.08 4.29 -22.44
CA ARG A 93 8.48 3.88 -22.65
C ARG A 93 8.62 2.37 -22.83
N ARG A 94 7.87 1.59 -22.05
CA ARG A 94 7.92 0.12 -22.10
C ARG A 94 7.44 -0.41 -23.45
N ALA A 95 6.29 0.07 -23.93
CA ALA A 95 5.79 -0.29 -25.26
C ALA A 95 6.72 0.20 -26.38
N LEU A 96 7.20 1.44 -26.30
CA LEU A 96 8.12 2.03 -27.29
C LEU A 96 9.45 1.26 -27.40
N GLY A 97 9.91 0.63 -26.30
CA GLY A 97 11.11 -0.22 -26.31
C GLY A 97 11.03 -1.44 -27.23
N ARG A 98 9.84 -1.77 -27.74
CA ARG A 98 9.64 -2.84 -28.74
C ARG A 98 9.50 -2.34 -30.17
N LEU A 99 9.59 -1.04 -30.42
CA LEU A 99 9.33 -0.44 -31.73
C LEU A 99 10.21 -1.01 -32.85
N ASP A 100 11.49 -1.26 -32.57
CA ASP A 100 12.43 -1.80 -33.58
C ASP A 100 12.09 -3.25 -34.01
N GLN A 101 11.18 -3.92 -33.28
CA GLN A 101 10.67 -5.25 -33.59
C GLN A 101 9.34 -5.20 -34.39
N GLY A 102 8.84 -4.00 -34.69
CA GLY A 102 7.63 -3.76 -35.47
C GLY A 102 6.35 -3.65 -34.65
N ALA A 103 5.28 -3.15 -35.29
CA ALA A 103 3.98 -2.90 -34.66
C ALA A 103 3.38 -4.11 -33.92
N PRO A 104 3.46 -5.36 -34.43
CA PRO A 104 2.95 -6.52 -33.70
C PRO A 104 3.64 -6.74 -32.34
N ALA A 105 4.95 -6.46 -32.24
CA ALA A 105 5.69 -6.61 -30.99
C ALA A 105 5.31 -5.51 -29.96
N VAL A 106 5.05 -4.29 -30.43
CA VAL A 106 4.55 -3.20 -29.57
C VAL A 106 3.17 -3.53 -29.01
N LEU A 107 2.25 -4.04 -29.84
CA LEU A 107 0.93 -4.47 -29.40
C LEU A 107 0.99 -5.66 -28.44
N ALA A 108 1.86 -6.63 -28.71
CA ALA A 108 2.09 -7.77 -27.83
C ALA A 108 2.59 -7.32 -26.45
N GLU A 109 3.51 -6.35 -26.38
CA GLU A 109 3.99 -5.78 -25.10
C GLU A 109 2.88 -5.05 -24.35
N ALA A 110 2.06 -4.22 -25.02
CA ALA A 110 0.94 -3.55 -24.37
C ALA A 110 -0.10 -4.56 -23.83
N SER A 111 -0.37 -5.63 -24.57
CA SER A 111 -1.26 -6.71 -24.15
C SER A 111 -0.68 -7.51 -22.98
N MET A 112 0.63 -7.76 -22.99
CA MET A 112 1.35 -8.40 -21.90
C MET A 112 1.32 -7.55 -20.63
N MET A 113 1.52 -6.23 -20.75
CA MET A 113 1.39 -5.30 -19.62
C MET A 113 0.00 -5.34 -19.00
N LEU A 114 -1.07 -5.46 -19.80
CA LEU A 114 -2.44 -5.59 -19.31
C LEU A 114 -2.62 -6.88 -18.50
N ALA A 115 -2.08 -8.00 -18.98
CA ALA A 115 -2.13 -9.28 -18.28
C ALA A 115 -1.28 -9.27 -16.98
N GLU A 116 -0.13 -8.61 -17.00
CA GLU A 116 0.71 -8.40 -15.81
C GLU A 116 0.01 -7.55 -14.76
N ASP A 117 -0.66 -6.46 -15.15
CA ASP A 117 -1.44 -5.63 -14.23
C ASP A 117 -2.52 -6.46 -13.52
N GLU A 118 -3.28 -7.28 -14.26
CA GLU A 118 -4.28 -8.17 -13.64
C GLU A 118 -3.63 -9.16 -12.66
N ALA A 119 -2.55 -9.81 -13.05
CA ALA A 119 -1.87 -10.80 -12.21
C ALA A 119 -1.29 -10.18 -10.92
N THR A 120 -0.67 -9.01 -11.05
CA THR A 120 -0.14 -8.21 -9.94
C THR A 120 -1.27 -7.82 -8.98
N ASN A 121 -2.34 -7.21 -9.49
CA ASN A 121 -3.46 -6.77 -8.68
C ASN A 121 -4.19 -7.92 -7.98
N ARG A 122 -4.37 -9.06 -8.66
CA ARG A 122 -4.92 -10.28 -8.04
C ARG A 122 -4.06 -10.80 -6.90
N THR A 123 -2.74 -10.79 -7.07
CA THR A 123 -1.80 -11.29 -6.05
C THR A 123 -1.81 -10.37 -4.83
N ALA A 124 -1.66 -9.06 -5.04
CA ALA A 124 -1.75 -8.07 -3.97
C ALA A 124 -3.09 -8.15 -3.22
N ALA A 125 -4.20 -8.29 -3.96
CA ALA A 125 -5.53 -8.40 -3.36
C ALA A 125 -5.67 -9.63 -2.45
N ARG A 126 -5.15 -10.79 -2.87
CA ARG A 126 -5.17 -12.03 -2.07
C ARG A 126 -4.32 -11.93 -0.81
N LEU A 127 -3.12 -11.35 -0.92
CA LEU A 127 -2.25 -11.10 0.24
C LEU A 127 -2.93 -10.16 1.23
N ALA A 128 -3.53 -9.07 0.73
CA ALA A 128 -4.25 -8.12 1.55
C ALA A 128 -5.47 -8.76 2.22
N ALA A 129 -6.21 -9.63 1.52
CA ALA A 129 -7.34 -10.35 2.11
C ALA A 129 -6.90 -11.26 3.26
N GLY A 130 -5.76 -11.97 3.11
CA GLY A 130 -5.17 -12.76 4.20
C GLY A 130 -4.81 -11.92 5.42
N LEU A 131 -4.18 -10.76 5.19
CA LEU A 131 -3.83 -9.82 6.27
C LEU A 131 -5.06 -9.21 6.94
N VAL A 132 -6.08 -8.82 6.17
CA VAL A 132 -7.32 -8.29 6.73
C VAL A 132 -7.90 -9.28 7.73
N LEU A 133 -8.04 -10.55 7.35
CA LEU A 133 -8.61 -11.58 8.20
C LEU A 133 -7.79 -11.86 9.47
N SER A 134 -6.47 -11.63 9.46
CA SER A 134 -5.65 -11.76 10.68
C SER A 134 -5.74 -10.54 11.61
N LEU A 135 -6.17 -9.39 11.11
CA LEU A 135 -6.27 -8.14 11.87
C LEU A 135 -7.70 -7.78 12.30
N THR A 136 -8.70 -8.47 11.78
CA THR A 136 -10.13 -8.17 12.03
C THR A 136 -10.86 -9.31 12.76
N PRO A 137 -12.02 -9.04 13.36
CA PRO A 137 -12.84 -10.08 13.99
C PRO A 137 -13.27 -11.18 13.02
N ASP A 138 -13.44 -12.40 13.54
CA ASP A 138 -13.94 -13.56 12.79
C ASP A 138 -15.46 -13.48 12.58
N ARG A 139 -15.88 -12.57 11.69
CA ARG A 139 -17.26 -12.42 11.18
C ARG A 139 -17.24 -11.67 9.85
N PRO A 140 -18.37 -11.65 9.09
CA PRO A 140 -18.49 -10.75 7.94
C PRO A 140 -18.13 -9.30 8.30
N LEU A 141 -17.31 -8.69 7.45
CA LEU A 141 -16.61 -7.44 7.73
C LEU A 141 -17.37 -6.24 7.20
N ARG A 142 -17.30 -5.13 7.94
CA ARG A 142 -17.75 -3.82 7.50
C ARG A 142 -16.52 -3.04 7.07
N VAL A 143 -16.36 -2.86 5.77
CA VAL A 143 -15.15 -2.25 5.20
C VAL A 143 -15.46 -0.81 4.83
N LEU A 144 -14.54 0.12 5.08
CA LEU A 144 -14.60 1.47 4.52
C LEU A 144 -13.53 1.64 3.45
N THR A 145 -13.89 2.24 2.31
CA THR A 145 -12.94 2.57 1.24
C THR A 145 -13.12 3.99 0.73
N HIS A 146 -12.09 4.49 0.06
CA HIS A 146 -11.99 5.87 -0.41
C HIS A 146 -11.47 5.92 -1.85
N CYS A 147 -11.96 6.89 -2.64
CA CYS A 147 -11.69 7.01 -4.08
C CYS A 147 -12.21 5.81 -4.89
N ASN A 148 -11.56 5.51 -6.02
CA ASN A 148 -11.80 4.34 -6.85
C ASN A 148 -10.50 3.61 -7.13
N THR A 149 -10.49 2.33 -6.76
CA THR A 149 -9.33 1.43 -6.83
C THR A 149 -9.71 0.10 -7.45
N GLY A 150 -10.82 0.07 -8.20
CA GLY A 150 -11.33 -1.08 -8.92
C GLY A 150 -10.68 -1.29 -10.27
N ARG A 151 -11.32 -2.13 -11.09
CA ARG A 151 -10.86 -2.39 -12.46
C ARG A 151 -10.93 -1.16 -13.33
N LEU A 152 -11.74 -0.15 -12.98
CA LEU A 152 -11.78 1.14 -13.66
C LEU A 152 -10.48 1.94 -13.44
N ALA A 153 -9.77 1.73 -12.33
CA ALA A 153 -8.53 2.45 -12.02
C ALA A 153 -7.26 1.72 -12.50
N THR A 154 -7.32 0.39 -12.66
CA THR A 154 -6.15 -0.44 -13.00
C THR A 154 -6.16 -1.02 -14.42
N ALA A 155 -7.35 -1.18 -15.01
CA ALA A 155 -7.71 -1.92 -16.23
C ALA A 155 -8.30 -3.32 -15.98
N ALA A 156 -7.86 -4.01 -14.93
CA ALA A 156 -8.49 -5.24 -14.44
C ALA A 156 -8.33 -5.42 -12.92
N TRP A 157 -9.28 -6.16 -12.34
CA TRP A 157 -9.34 -6.56 -10.92
C TRP A 157 -9.44 -5.42 -9.91
N GLY A 158 -8.46 -4.51 -9.87
CA GLY A 158 -8.33 -3.45 -8.89
C GLY A 158 -7.41 -3.83 -7.72
N THR A 159 -7.06 -2.84 -6.88
CA THR A 159 -6.22 -3.03 -5.70
C THR A 159 -7.07 -3.21 -4.45
N ALA A 160 -7.36 -2.15 -3.70
CA ALA A 160 -8.19 -2.20 -2.50
C ALA A 160 -9.62 -2.69 -2.82
N LEU A 161 -10.23 -2.21 -3.90
CA LEU A 161 -11.54 -2.73 -4.34
C LEU A 161 -11.43 -4.18 -4.86
N GLY A 162 -10.27 -4.58 -5.39
CA GLY A 162 -9.98 -5.98 -5.74
C GLY A 162 -9.92 -6.88 -4.50
N THR A 163 -9.32 -6.41 -3.39
CA THR A 163 -9.34 -7.08 -2.08
C THR A 163 -10.76 -7.20 -1.55
N ILE A 164 -11.56 -6.13 -1.63
CA ILE A 164 -12.98 -6.15 -1.25
C ILE A 164 -13.75 -7.17 -2.07
N SER A 165 -13.52 -7.23 -3.39
CA SER A 165 -14.18 -8.18 -4.29
C SER A 165 -13.79 -9.63 -3.98
N ASP A 166 -12.52 -9.89 -3.65
CA ASP A 166 -12.04 -11.20 -3.22
C ASP A 166 -12.66 -11.65 -1.87
N LEU A 167 -12.75 -10.76 -0.89
CA LEU A 167 -13.42 -11.03 0.39
C LEU A 167 -14.94 -11.25 0.20
N ALA A 168 -15.60 -10.45 -0.65
CA ALA A 168 -17.01 -10.58 -0.95
C ALA A 168 -17.33 -11.90 -1.65
N GLY A 169 -16.49 -12.33 -2.60
CA GLY A 169 -16.62 -13.64 -3.27
C GLY A 169 -16.49 -14.83 -2.32
N ARG A 170 -15.92 -14.63 -1.12
CA ARG A 170 -15.83 -15.62 -0.04
C ARG A 170 -16.97 -15.51 0.99
N GLY A 171 -17.90 -14.55 0.82
CA GLY A 171 -18.99 -14.29 1.77
C GLY A 171 -18.54 -13.59 3.06
N LEU A 172 -17.38 -12.91 3.04
CA LEU A 172 -16.75 -12.31 4.23
C LEU A 172 -17.00 -10.80 4.35
N ILE A 173 -17.87 -10.23 3.52
CA ILE A 173 -18.27 -8.81 3.56
C ILE A 173 -19.72 -8.71 4.02
N GLU A 174 -19.93 -7.99 5.11
CA GLU A 174 -21.27 -7.56 5.57
C GLU A 174 -21.74 -6.36 4.75
N GLU A 175 -20.89 -5.33 4.66
CA GLU A 175 -21.18 -4.08 3.97
C GLU A 175 -19.88 -3.33 3.63
N VAL A 176 -19.89 -2.60 2.51
CA VAL A 176 -18.84 -1.64 2.15
C VAL A 176 -19.39 -0.22 2.29
N LEU A 177 -18.80 0.57 3.19
CA LEU A 177 -18.97 2.01 3.24
C LEU A 177 -18.04 2.67 2.22
N VAL A 178 -18.62 3.50 1.35
CA VAL A 178 -17.90 4.17 0.27
C VAL A 178 -17.96 5.67 0.52
N ASP A 179 -16.80 6.30 0.71
CA ASP A 179 -16.68 7.75 0.71
C ASP A 179 -17.02 8.30 -0.67
N GLU A 180 -17.84 9.34 -0.78
CA GLU A 180 -18.20 9.92 -2.07
C GLU A 180 -16.99 10.41 -2.86
N THR A 181 -15.94 10.85 -2.16
CA THR A 181 -14.64 11.32 -2.65
C THR A 181 -14.73 12.62 -3.43
N ARG A 182 -15.00 13.73 -2.75
CA ARG A 182 -14.97 15.06 -3.38
C ARG A 182 -13.53 15.44 -3.81
N PRO A 183 -13.38 16.32 -4.82
CA PRO A 183 -14.45 16.96 -5.59
C PRO A 183 -14.98 16.12 -6.77
N LEU A 184 -14.23 15.12 -7.25
CA LEU A 184 -14.53 14.41 -8.50
C LEU A 184 -15.55 13.27 -8.37
N LEU A 185 -15.93 12.95 -7.13
CA LEU A 185 -16.91 11.94 -6.76
C LEU A 185 -16.57 10.53 -7.25
N GLN A 186 -15.31 10.12 -7.15
CA GLN A 186 -14.89 8.80 -7.64
C GLN A 186 -15.58 7.67 -6.89
N GLY A 187 -15.72 7.77 -5.57
CA GLY A 187 -16.39 6.74 -4.80
C GLY A 187 -17.88 6.64 -5.13
N ALA A 188 -18.57 7.79 -5.20
CA ALA A 188 -19.99 7.83 -5.56
C ALA A 188 -20.28 7.37 -6.99
N ARG A 189 -19.43 7.74 -7.95
CA ARG A 189 -19.70 7.52 -9.38
C ARG A 189 -19.14 6.21 -9.92
N LEU A 190 -18.00 5.76 -9.39
CA LEU A 190 -17.28 4.61 -9.93
C LEU A 190 -17.26 3.44 -8.96
N THR A 191 -16.84 3.65 -7.71
CA THR A 191 -16.72 2.57 -6.74
C THR A 191 -18.08 1.97 -6.41
N ALA A 192 -19.07 2.81 -6.12
CA ALA A 192 -20.45 2.36 -5.91
C ALA A 192 -21.01 1.65 -7.15
N TRP A 193 -20.66 2.12 -8.35
CA TRP A 193 -21.08 1.47 -9.61
C TRP A 193 -20.46 0.07 -9.78
N GLU A 194 -19.16 -0.09 -9.53
CA GLU A 194 -18.47 -1.38 -9.60
C GLU A 194 -18.96 -2.37 -8.52
N LEU A 195 -19.27 -1.88 -7.32
CA LEU A 195 -19.84 -2.71 -6.25
C LEU A 195 -21.26 -3.16 -6.59
N ALA A 196 -22.09 -2.26 -7.13
CA ALA A 196 -23.46 -2.56 -7.55
C ALA A 196 -23.50 -3.62 -8.66
N GLU A 197 -22.63 -3.49 -9.67
CA GLU A 197 -22.53 -4.47 -10.76
C GLU A 197 -22.13 -5.86 -10.25
N GLN A 198 -21.28 -5.93 -9.22
CA GLN A 198 -20.87 -7.20 -8.59
C GLN A 198 -21.87 -7.73 -7.55
N GLY A 199 -22.94 -6.98 -7.23
CA GLY A 199 -23.90 -7.36 -6.20
C GLY A 199 -23.31 -7.32 -4.77
N ILE A 200 -22.25 -6.56 -4.54
CA ILE A 200 -21.61 -6.44 -3.23
C ILE A 200 -22.41 -5.43 -2.39
N PRO A 201 -22.87 -5.78 -1.16
CA PRO A 201 -23.60 -4.85 -0.29
C PRO A 201 -22.77 -3.60 0.02
N HIS A 202 -23.33 -2.42 -0.22
CA HIS A 202 -22.62 -1.17 -0.01
C HIS A 202 -23.55 0.00 0.28
N ARG A 203 -22.99 1.04 0.93
CA ARG A 203 -23.65 2.32 1.18
C ARG A 203 -22.68 3.47 0.93
N LEU A 204 -23.21 4.53 0.32
CA LEU A 204 -22.49 5.78 0.11
C LEU A 204 -22.57 6.67 1.35
N LEU A 205 -21.48 7.36 1.66
CA LEU A 205 -21.45 8.43 2.66
C LEU A 205 -20.67 9.64 2.15
N VAL A 206 -21.02 10.83 2.64
CA VAL A 206 -20.21 12.03 2.41
C VAL A 206 -18.90 11.90 3.17
N ASP A 207 -17.77 12.37 2.64
CA ASP A 207 -16.44 12.15 3.20
C ASP A 207 -16.35 12.50 4.71
N SER A 208 -17.04 13.57 5.12
CA SER A 208 -17.10 14.02 6.52
C SER A 208 -17.83 13.08 7.50
N ALA A 209 -18.59 12.10 7.01
CA ALA A 209 -19.30 11.13 7.84
C ALA A 209 -18.46 9.89 8.18
N ALA A 210 -17.28 9.69 7.56
CA ALA A 210 -16.42 8.53 7.78
C ALA A 210 -16.02 8.39 9.27
N ALA A 211 -15.58 9.47 9.91
CA ALA A 211 -15.21 9.47 11.33
C ALA A 211 -16.41 9.13 12.23
N ALA A 212 -17.62 9.61 11.89
CA ALA A 212 -18.83 9.27 12.62
C ALA A 212 -19.16 7.77 12.48
N ALA A 213 -19.07 7.21 11.27
CA ALA A 213 -19.26 5.78 11.03
C ALA A 213 -18.27 4.92 11.84
N MET A 214 -16.99 5.31 11.87
CA MET A 214 -15.99 4.66 12.72
C MET A 214 -16.35 4.73 14.22
N SER A 215 -16.77 5.90 14.69
CA SER A 215 -17.15 6.10 16.11
C SER A 215 -18.36 5.29 16.55
N LEU A 216 -19.30 5.04 15.63
CA LEU A 216 -20.48 4.19 15.82
C LEU A 216 -20.14 2.70 15.66
N GLY A 217 -18.86 2.38 15.45
CA GLY A 217 -18.39 1.03 15.24
C GLY A 217 -19.00 0.39 14.01
N GLN A 218 -19.17 1.14 12.90
CA GLN A 218 -19.67 0.63 11.61
C GLN A 218 -18.54 0.24 10.64
N VAL A 219 -17.28 0.28 11.11
CA VAL A 219 -16.10 0.01 10.29
C VAL A 219 -15.16 -0.89 11.08
N ASP A 220 -14.77 -2.01 10.46
CA ASP A 220 -13.83 -2.99 11.00
C ASP A 220 -12.42 -2.82 10.42
N VAL A 221 -12.33 -2.33 9.18
CA VAL A 221 -11.07 -2.09 8.47
C VAL A 221 -11.26 -1.01 7.40
N VAL A 222 -10.23 -0.21 7.19
CA VAL A 222 -10.13 0.74 6.07
C VAL A 222 -9.19 0.17 5.01
N LEU A 223 -9.67 0.07 3.77
CA LEU A 223 -8.90 -0.36 2.60
C LEU A 223 -8.82 0.76 1.57
N VAL A 224 -7.61 1.22 1.26
CA VAL A 224 -7.37 2.27 0.25
C VAL A 224 -6.27 1.87 -0.74
N GLY A 225 -6.23 2.55 -1.88
CA GLY A 225 -5.13 2.46 -2.83
C GLY A 225 -4.01 3.45 -2.51
N ALA A 226 -3.10 3.62 -3.46
CA ALA A 226 -2.09 4.67 -3.43
C ALA A 226 -1.79 5.17 -4.84
N ASP A 227 -1.38 6.43 -4.94
CA ASP A 227 -0.79 7.01 -6.15
C ASP A 227 0.74 6.97 -6.09
N ARG A 228 1.32 7.10 -4.89
CA ARG A 228 2.75 6.95 -4.65
C ARG A 228 3.02 6.57 -3.20
N ILE A 229 3.99 5.68 -2.97
CA ILE A 229 4.42 5.29 -1.63
C ILE A 229 5.93 5.51 -1.52
N THR A 230 6.42 6.18 -0.47
CA THR A 230 7.87 6.39 -0.27
C THR A 230 8.54 5.11 0.25
N ALA A 231 9.88 5.09 0.27
CA ALA A 231 10.64 3.98 0.86
C ALA A 231 10.28 3.70 2.34
N ARG A 232 9.90 4.75 3.09
CA ARG A 232 9.47 4.66 4.49
C ARG A 232 8.00 4.28 4.67
N GLY A 233 7.23 4.29 3.59
CA GLY A 233 5.79 3.97 3.63
C GLY A 233 4.88 5.15 3.93
N ASP A 234 5.33 6.38 3.70
CA ASP A 234 4.42 7.52 3.56
C ASP A 234 3.63 7.36 2.26
N VAL A 235 2.32 7.56 2.33
CA VAL A 235 1.41 7.24 1.23
C VAL A 235 0.75 8.51 0.72
N ALA A 236 1.08 8.88 -0.52
CA ALA A 236 0.27 9.83 -1.26
C ALA A 236 -0.90 9.11 -1.94
N ASN A 237 -2.11 9.57 -1.64
CA ASN A 237 -3.34 9.06 -2.23
C ASN A 237 -4.37 10.19 -2.31
N LYS A 238 -5.55 9.90 -2.88
CA LYS A 238 -6.64 10.88 -3.05
C LYS A 238 -6.91 11.69 -1.77
N ILE A 239 -7.08 13.01 -1.94
CA ILE A 239 -7.44 13.94 -0.85
C ILE A 239 -8.61 13.39 -0.05
N GLY A 240 -8.45 13.33 1.28
CA GLY A 240 -9.34 12.64 2.22
C GLY A 240 -8.68 11.43 2.88
N THR A 241 -7.68 10.82 2.24
CA THR A 241 -6.99 9.62 2.76
C THR A 241 -6.30 9.88 4.10
N TYR A 242 -5.59 10.99 4.24
CA TYR A 242 -4.94 11.36 5.50
C TYR A 242 -5.95 11.55 6.64
N GLY A 243 -7.04 12.29 6.39
CA GLY A 243 -8.10 12.49 7.40
C GLY A 243 -8.76 11.18 7.82
N LEU A 244 -8.89 10.25 6.87
CA LEU A 244 -9.40 8.91 7.12
C LEU A 244 -8.44 8.08 7.98
N ALA A 245 -7.13 8.13 7.71
CA ALA A 245 -6.11 7.45 8.49
C ALA A 245 -6.01 7.96 9.93
N VAL A 246 -6.09 9.29 10.12
CA VAL A 246 -6.17 9.92 11.46
C VAL A 246 -7.37 9.41 12.23
N SER A 247 -8.54 9.34 11.58
CA SER A 247 -9.77 8.84 12.19
C SER A 247 -9.66 7.36 12.53
N ALA A 248 -9.13 6.54 11.62
CA ALA A 248 -8.91 5.11 11.83
C ALA A 248 -7.99 4.85 13.03
N ALA A 249 -6.86 5.56 13.11
CA ALA A 249 -5.93 5.46 14.24
C ALA A 249 -6.61 5.83 15.57
N ARG A 250 -7.39 6.92 15.61
CA ARG A 250 -8.16 7.34 16.80
C ARG A 250 -9.13 6.27 17.30
N HIS A 251 -9.69 5.48 16.39
CA HIS A 251 -10.65 4.42 16.68
C HIS A 251 -10.04 3.02 16.73
N ARG A 252 -8.71 2.89 16.56
CA ARG A 252 -7.96 1.63 16.52
C ARG A 252 -8.46 0.68 15.43
N ILE A 253 -8.83 1.24 14.28
CA ILE A 253 -9.25 0.51 13.09
C ILE A 253 -8.03 0.32 12.20
N PRO A 254 -7.72 -0.92 11.73
CA PRO A 254 -6.64 -1.14 10.78
C PRO A 254 -6.82 -0.31 9.51
N PHE A 255 -5.77 0.41 9.12
CA PHE A 255 -5.70 1.20 7.90
C PHE A 255 -4.69 0.55 6.95
N ILE A 256 -5.20 -0.14 5.93
CA ILE A 256 -4.38 -0.96 5.02
C ILE A 256 -4.40 -0.34 3.63
N VAL A 257 -3.20 -0.17 3.09
CA VAL A 257 -2.97 0.36 1.75
C VAL A 257 -2.63 -0.81 0.82
N VAL A 258 -3.34 -0.92 -0.30
CA VAL A 258 -3.12 -1.97 -1.30
C VAL A 258 -2.74 -1.31 -2.62
N ALA A 259 -1.53 -1.58 -3.10
CA ALA A 259 -1.02 -1.00 -4.35
C ALA A 259 0.06 -1.91 -4.96
N PRO A 260 0.25 -1.91 -6.29
CA PRO A 260 1.37 -2.60 -6.93
C PRO A 260 2.73 -2.11 -6.42
N GLU A 261 3.77 -2.96 -6.43
CA GLU A 261 5.14 -2.57 -6.07
C GLU A 261 5.66 -1.44 -6.95
N SER A 262 5.18 -1.33 -8.19
CA SER A 262 5.50 -0.21 -9.10
C SER A 262 5.03 1.17 -8.61
N THR A 263 4.15 1.20 -7.60
CA THR A 263 3.69 2.42 -6.92
C THR A 263 4.67 2.88 -5.83
N VAL A 264 5.62 2.02 -5.44
CA VAL A 264 6.65 2.34 -4.44
C VAL A 264 7.80 3.08 -5.11
N ASP A 265 8.04 4.31 -4.66
CA ASP A 265 9.11 5.19 -5.10
C ASP A 265 10.26 5.12 -4.08
N ASN A 266 11.19 4.19 -4.33
CA ASN A 266 12.39 4.01 -3.50
C ASN A 266 13.38 5.18 -3.58
N THR A 267 13.13 6.19 -4.42
CA THR A 267 13.99 7.37 -4.53
C THR A 267 13.61 8.45 -3.52
N LEU A 268 12.43 8.38 -2.92
CA LEU A 268 11.93 9.33 -1.93
C LEU A 268 11.99 8.71 -0.54
N ALA A 269 12.61 9.43 0.40
CA ALA A 269 12.68 9.00 1.78
C ALA A 269 11.42 9.42 2.55
N HIS A 270 10.94 10.65 2.33
CA HIS A 270 9.86 11.27 3.09
C HIS A 270 8.72 11.75 2.21
N GLY A 271 7.49 11.66 2.73
CA GLY A 271 6.28 12.10 2.05
C GLY A 271 6.26 13.61 1.74
N SER A 272 7.02 14.41 2.49
CA SER A 272 7.21 15.85 2.20
C SER A 272 7.89 16.14 0.86
N GLU A 273 8.57 15.15 0.28
CA GLU A 273 9.21 15.25 -1.04
C GLU A 273 8.20 15.04 -2.19
N ILE A 274 6.97 14.58 -1.88
CA ILE A 274 5.94 14.36 -2.88
C ILE A 274 5.28 15.70 -3.23
N VAL A 275 5.42 16.10 -4.50
CA VAL A 275 4.73 17.27 -5.04
C VAL A 275 3.25 16.94 -5.25
N VAL A 276 2.38 17.61 -4.49
CA VAL A 276 0.92 17.43 -4.58
C VAL A 276 0.37 18.25 -5.75
N GLU A 277 -0.39 17.60 -6.63
CA GLU A 277 -1.13 18.25 -7.73
C GLU A 277 -2.25 19.13 -7.15
N GLU A 278 -2.21 20.43 -7.40
CA GLU A 278 -3.35 21.33 -7.19
C GLU A 278 -4.16 21.49 -8.47
N ARG A 279 -5.49 21.40 -8.36
CA ARG A 279 -6.41 21.38 -9.50
C ARG A 279 -7.28 22.63 -9.55
N ALA A 280 -7.94 22.81 -10.68
CA ALA A 280 -8.77 23.99 -10.94
C ALA A 280 -9.87 24.16 -9.87
N ALA A 281 -10.09 25.41 -9.44
CA ALA A 281 -11.11 25.78 -8.46
C ALA A 281 -12.53 25.32 -8.85
N ALA A 282 -12.80 25.25 -10.16
CA ALA A 282 -14.10 24.86 -10.72
C ALA A 282 -14.58 23.46 -10.28
N GLU A 283 -13.68 22.54 -9.93
CA GLU A 283 -14.06 21.21 -9.42
C GLU A 283 -14.75 21.30 -8.04
N VAL A 284 -14.37 22.30 -7.25
CA VAL A 284 -14.95 22.55 -5.93
C VAL A 284 -16.14 23.49 -6.03
N THR A 285 -16.02 24.59 -6.80
CA THR A 285 -17.05 25.63 -6.88
C THR A 285 -18.24 25.27 -7.76
N SER A 286 -18.15 24.21 -8.56
CA SER A 286 -19.21 23.79 -9.48
C SER A 286 -19.47 22.30 -9.39
N PHE A 287 -20.73 21.91 -9.57
CA PHE A 287 -21.18 20.54 -9.63
C PHE A 287 -22.11 20.35 -10.84
N GLY A 288 -21.80 19.38 -11.71
CA GLY A 288 -22.59 19.14 -12.92
C GLY A 288 -22.73 20.38 -13.83
N GLY A 289 -21.71 21.23 -13.89
CA GLY A 289 -21.74 22.51 -14.62
C GLY A 289 -22.48 23.65 -13.90
N THR A 290 -23.08 23.39 -12.74
CA THR A 290 -23.81 24.39 -11.96
C THR A 290 -22.92 24.95 -10.84
N PRO A 291 -22.71 26.27 -10.73
CA PRO A 291 -21.99 26.86 -9.61
C PRO A 291 -22.71 26.59 -8.27
N VAL A 292 -21.95 26.16 -7.26
CA VAL A 292 -22.41 25.86 -5.90
C VAL A 292 -21.70 26.70 -4.83
N ALA A 293 -20.75 27.55 -5.23
CA ALA A 293 -20.04 28.47 -4.36
C ALA A 293 -20.11 29.91 -4.90
N PRO A 294 -19.91 30.94 -4.05
CA PRO A 294 -19.86 32.33 -4.49
C PRO A 294 -18.83 32.56 -5.61
N ALA A 295 -19.18 33.40 -6.58
CA ALA A 295 -18.29 33.74 -7.68
C ALA A 295 -16.99 34.39 -7.17
N GLY A 296 -15.85 33.92 -7.67
CA GLY A 296 -14.52 34.45 -7.34
C GLY A 296 -13.98 34.02 -5.97
N VAL A 297 -14.65 33.12 -5.24
CA VAL A 297 -14.11 32.56 -3.99
C VAL A 297 -12.77 31.87 -4.24
N ALA A 298 -11.77 32.14 -3.41
CA ALA A 298 -10.50 31.43 -3.44
C ALA A 298 -10.71 29.98 -3.00
N VAL A 299 -10.01 29.05 -3.65
CA VAL A 299 -10.15 27.61 -3.41
C VAL A 299 -8.78 27.00 -3.17
N PHE A 300 -8.71 26.16 -2.14
CA PHE A 300 -7.63 25.21 -1.94
C PHE A 300 -8.11 23.83 -2.40
N ASN A 301 -7.56 23.33 -3.50
CA ASN A 301 -7.99 22.07 -4.13
C ASN A 301 -6.80 21.15 -4.45
N PRO A 302 -6.10 20.62 -3.43
CA PRO A 302 -5.13 19.56 -3.62
C PRO A 302 -5.86 18.29 -4.07
N ALA A 303 -5.36 17.64 -5.11
CA ALA A 303 -5.91 16.39 -5.62
C ALA A 303 -5.56 15.18 -4.75
N PHE A 304 -4.52 15.30 -3.93
CA PHE A 304 -3.95 14.25 -3.11
C PHE A 304 -3.57 14.82 -1.73
N ASP A 305 -3.48 13.96 -0.73
CA ASP A 305 -2.79 14.24 0.53
C ASP A 305 -1.75 13.15 0.80
N VAL A 306 -0.91 13.38 1.81
CA VAL A 306 0.13 12.44 2.23
C VAL A 306 -0.24 11.92 3.61
N THR A 307 -0.45 10.60 3.69
CA THR A 307 -0.64 9.87 4.93
C THR A 307 0.71 9.41 5.46
N PRO A 308 1.17 9.89 6.62
CA PRO A 308 2.42 9.47 7.21
C PRO A 308 2.44 7.97 7.56
N ALA A 309 3.61 7.36 7.46
CA ALA A 309 3.85 5.94 7.72
C ALA A 309 3.31 5.48 9.10
N GLU A 310 3.34 6.33 10.13
CA GLU A 310 2.85 6.00 11.47
C GLU A 310 1.32 5.81 11.54
N LEU A 311 0.56 6.29 10.55
CA LEU A 311 -0.89 6.08 10.49
C LEU A 311 -1.27 4.85 9.65
N VAL A 312 -0.30 4.23 8.98
CA VAL A 312 -0.52 3.09 8.08
C VAL A 312 -0.27 1.79 8.83
N SER A 313 -1.31 0.97 8.97
CA SER A 313 -1.22 -0.33 9.66
C SER A 313 -0.43 -1.35 8.85
N ALA A 314 -0.60 -1.31 7.53
CA ALA A 314 0.18 -2.10 6.58
C ALA A 314 0.08 -1.52 5.16
N VAL A 315 1.12 -1.77 4.37
CA VAL A 315 1.10 -1.63 2.92
C VAL A 315 1.30 -3.01 2.31
N VAL A 316 0.47 -3.34 1.33
CA VAL A 316 0.45 -4.64 0.66
C VAL A 316 0.64 -4.46 -0.82
N THR A 317 1.65 -5.15 -1.35
CA THR A 317 1.94 -5.28 -2.78
C THR A 317 1.83 -6.73 -3.21
N GLU A 318 2.04 -7.01 -4.49
CA GLU A 318 2.13 -8.37 -5.01
C GLU A 318 3.39 -9.12 -4.55
N ARG A 319 4.38 -8.42 -3.98
CA ARG A 319 5.68 -8.99 -3.61
C ARG A 319 5.86 -9.11 -2.10
N ARG A 320 5.18 -8.26 -1.32
CA ARG A 320 5.39 -8.17 0.12
C ARG A 320 4.23 -7.50 0.85
N VAL A 321 4.16 -7.80 2.14
CA VAL A 321 3.42 -7.04 3.15
C VAL A 321 4.45 -6.35 4.03
N TRP A 322 4.31 -5.05 4.27
CA TRP A 322 5.13 -4.37 5.29
C TRP A 322 4.27 -3.49 6.18
N ARG A 323 4.69 -3.32 7.44
CA ARG A 323 3.93 -2.62 8.48
C ARG A 323 4.76 -1.46 9.04
N PRO A 324 4.71 -0.28 8.40
CA PRO A 324 5.60 0.83 8.74
C PRO A 324 5.52 1.23 10.22
N ASN A 325 4.32 1.24 10.80
CA ASN A 325 4.11 1.61 12.21
C ASN A 325 4.37 0.46 13.23
N HIS A 326 4.70 -0.76 12.80
CA HIS A 326 4.70 -1.89 13.73
C HIS A 326 5.84 -1.83 14.76
N GLY A 327 7.02 -1.36 14.37
CA GLY A 327 8.15 -1.21 15.27
C GLY A 327 7.89 -0.19 16.39
N ALA A 328 7.33 0.98 16.05
CA ALA A 328 7.01 2.02 17.02
C ALA A 328 5.85 1.63 17.95
N GLU A 329 4.79 1.02 17.41
CA GLU A 329 3.66 0.53 18.22
C GLU A 329 4.07 -0.62 19.15
N LEU A 330 4.95 -1.52 18.68
CA LEU A 330 5.52 -2.57 19.52
C LEU A 330 6.37 -1.96 20.64
N ALA A 331 7.28 -1.04 20.32
CA ALA A 331 8.07 -0.33 21.31
C ALA A 331 7.19 0.33 22.37
N ARG A 332 6.16 1.09 21.96
CA ARG A 332 5.22 1.76 22.86
C ARG A 332 4.45 0.78 23.75
N ARG A 333 3.88 -0.29 23.20
CA ARG A 333 3.11 -1.29 23.98
C ARG A 333 3.97 -1.98 25.02
N ILE A 334 5.22 -2.30 24.66
CA ILE A 334 6.11 -2.95 25.61
C ILE A 334 6.58 -1.93 26.67
N THR A 335 6.89 -0.68 26.31
CA THR A 335 7.19 0.38 27.30
C THR A 335 6.02 0.61 28.28
N GLU A 336 4.78 0.66 27.79
CA GLU A 336 3.58 0.78 28.64
C GLU A 336 3.36 -0.43 29.56
N ALA A 337 3.68 -1.63 29.09
CA ALA A 337 3.57 -2.85 29.89
C ALA A 337 4.64 -2.94 31.00
N LEU A 338 5.80 -2.30 30.81
CA LEU A 338 6.94 -2.44 31.72
C LEU A 338 7.09 -1.31 32.75
N GLY A 339 6.56 -0.11 32.47
CA GLY A 339 6.78 1.07 33.30
C GLY A 339 8.21 1.64 33.20
N GLU A 340 8.42 2.86 33.71
CA GLU A 340 9.74 3.50 33.70
C GLU A 340 10.67 2.88 34.77
N GLY A 341 11.91 2.51 34.38
CA GLY A 341 12.99 2.18 35.32
C GLY A 341 13.37 0.70 35.48
N LEU A 342 13.41 -0.08 34.40
CA LEU A 342 13.84 -1.49 34.44
C LEU A 342 15.33 -1.63 34.87
N ASP A 343 15.60 -2.37 35.95
CA ASP A 343 16.96 -2.75 36.37
C ASP A 343 17.38 -4.07 35.74
N LEU A 344 18.22 -3.99 34.70
CA LEU A 344 18.73 -5.15 33.96
C LEU A 344 20.03 -5.72 34.53
N SER A 345 20.59 -5.14 35.60
CA SER A 345 21.91 -5.52 36.13
C SER A 345 22.00 -7.01 36.47
N GLY A 346 20.92 -7.60 37.00
CA GLY A 346 20.83 -9.02 37.33
C GLY A 346 21.08 -9.96 36.15
N VAL A 347 20.67 -9.57 34.94
CA VAL A 347 20.87 -10.39 33.74
C VAL A 347 22.31 -10.30 33.21
N TYR A 348 22.95 -9.13 33.31
CA TYR A 348 24.37 -9.00 32.93
C TYR A 348 25.32 -9.69 33.90
N THR A 349 24.87 -9.91 35.14
CA THR A 349 25.69 -10.57 36.17
C THR A 349 25.56 -12.10 36.20
N ASP A 350 24.61 -12.69 35.46
CA ASP A 350 24.41 -14.14 35.38
C ASP A 350 24.57 -14.68 33.94
N PRO A 351 25.76 -15.21 33.57
CA PRO A 351 26.02 -15.78 32.25
C PRO A 351 25.13 -16.98 31.89
N ALA A 352 24.62 -17.72 32.87
CA ALA A 352 23.76 -18.87 32.63
C ALA A 352 22.36 -18.43 32.20
N LEU A 353 21.83 -17.37 32.83
CA LEU A 353 20.55 -16.76 32.47
C LEU A 353 20.59 -16.19 31.05
N PHE A 354 21.71 -15.60 30.67
CA PHE A 354 21.94 -15.05 29.33
C PHE A 354 21.92 -16.14 28.25
N GLY A 355 22.65 -17.24 28.46
CA GLY A 355 22.65 -18.39 27.55
C GLY A 355 21.29 -19.09 27.46
N ALA A 356 20.60 -19.26 28.59
CA ALA A 356 19.27 -19.84 28.62
C ALA A 356 18.25 -19.00 27.84
N THR A 357 18.33 -17.67 27.96
CA THR A 357 17.44 -16.75 27.23
C THR A 357 17.72 -16.77 25.73
N ALA A 358 18.98 -16.74 25.32
CA ALA A 358 19.35 -16.92 23.92
C ALA A 358 18.88 -18.27 23.38
N GLY A 359 18.95 -19.34 24.18
CA GLY A 359 18.49 -20.67 23.79
C GLY A 359 16.97 -20.74 23.62
N ALA A 360 16.23 -20.12 24.53
CA ALA A 360 14.77 -20.03 24.44
C ALA A 360 14.33 -19.25 23.19
N LEU A 361 14.96 -18.12 22.89
CA LEU A 361 14.68 -17.35 21.68
C LEU A 361 15.06 -18.12 20.40
N ALA A 362 16.17 -18.86 20.40
CA ALA A 362 16.56 -19.71 19.26
C ALA A 362 15.54 -20.83 18.99
N GLU A 363 14.99 -21.41 20.06
CA GLU A 363 13.98 -22.47 19.98
C GLU A 363 12.65 -21.94 19.48
N GLU A 364 12.17 -20.83 20.06
CA GLU A 364 10.89 -20.21 19.72
C GLU A 364 10.86 -19.78 18.24
N PHE A 365 11.93 -19.15 17.78
CA PHE A 365 12.02 -18.63 16.41
C PHE A 365 12.70 -19.61 15.44
N ARG A 366 12.81 -20.90 15.80
CA ARG A 366 13.56 -21.88 15.00
C ARG A 366 13.07 -21.92 13.55
N GLY A 367 13.99 -21.67 12.62
CA GLY A 367 13.72 -21.71 11.17
C GLY A 367 13.00 -20.48 10.60
N SER A 368 12.67 -19.48 11.43
CA SER A 368 11.98 -18.26 11.01
C SER A 368 12.93 -17.13 10.56
N PHE A 369 14.21 -17.20 10.91
CA PHE A 369 15.23 -16.19 10.58
C PHE A 369 16.51 -16.80 10.01
N ASP A 370 17.22 -16.01 9.21
CA ASP A 370 18.47 -16.33 8.52
C ASP A 370 19.66 -15.51 9.06
N ALA A 371 19.40 -14.47 9.87
CA ALA A 371 20.39 -13.63 10.53
C ALA A 371 19.82 -12.96 11.79
N VAL A 372 20.69 -12.51 12.70
CA VAL A 372 20.32 -11.76 13.91
C VAL A 372 20.91 -10.35 13.86
N LEU A 373 20.16 -9.32 14.24
CA LEU A 373 20.64 -7.93 14.33
C LEU A 373 20.55 -7.44 15.78
N GLY A 374 21.68 -7.08 16.41
CA GLY A 374 21.72 -6.52 17.77
C GLY A 374 21.90 -5.00 17.79
N LEU A 375 21.11 -4.26 18.57
CA LEU A 375 20.98 -2.79 18.40
C LEU A 375 21.62 -1.89 19.46
N ALA A 376 22.08 -2.47 20.57
CA ALA A 376 22.79 -1.78 21.65
C ALA A 376 23.89 -2.68 22.24
N SER A 377 24.68 -2.19 23.20
CA SER A 377 25.85 -2.91 23.73
C SER A 377 25.55 -4.31 24.24
N GLY A 378 24.43 -4.53 24.95
CA GLY A 378 24.01 -5.87 25.35
C GLY A 378 22.88 -6.47 24.50
N GLY A 379 22.20 -5.68 23.66
CA GLY A 379 21.46 -6.24 22.51
C GLY A 379 22.40 -6.99 21.55
N LEU A 380 23.64 -6.50 21.40
CA LEU A 380 24.72 -7.13 20.65
C LEU A 380 25.21 -8.42 21.33
N LEU A 381 25.34 -8.41 22.67
CA LEU A 381 25.72 -9.61 23.41
C LEU A 381 24.64 -10.69 23.25
N LEU A 382 23.36 -10.33 23.37
CA LEU A 382 22.25 -11.28 23.32
C LEU A 382 22.08 -11.78 21.89
N GLY A 383 22.17 -10.86 20.93
CA GLY A 383 22.21 -11.19 19.51
C GLY A 383 23.35 -12.12 19.14
N ALA A 384 24.55 -11.92 19.69
CA ALA A 384 25.70 -12.80 19.46
C ALA A 384 25.50 -14.21 20.05
N ALA A 385 24.96 -14.29 21.26
CA ALA A 385 24.64 -15.58 21.89
C ALA A 385 23.54 -16.33 21.10
N LEU A 386 22.51 -15.61 20.66
CA LEU A 386 21.42 -16.14 19.85
C LEU A 386 21.89 -16.62 18.48
N ALA A 387 22.65 -15.79 17.77
CA ALA A 387 23.25 -16.12 16.48
C ALA A 387 24.09 -17.39 16.56
N ARG A 388 24.86 -17.55 17.65
CA ARG A 388 25.63 -18.75 17.91
C ARG A 388 24.77 -19.98 18.18
N HIS A 389 23.67 -19.85 18.92
CA HIS A 389 22.76 -20.97 19.20
C HIS A 389 21.93 -21.40 17.99
N ALA A 390 21.52 -20.45 17.15
CA ALA A 390 20.76 -20.72 15.93
C ALA A 390 21.64 -21.01 14.71
N GLU A 391 22.96 -20.95 14.85
CA GLU A 391 23.95 -21.14 13.77
C GLU A 391 23.74 -20.22 12.56
N VAL A 392 23.35 -18.96 12.81
CA VAL A 392 23.14 -17.93 11.78
C VAL A 392 24.10 -16.74 11.98
N PRO A 393 24.37 -15.92 10.95
CA PRO A 393 25.21 -14.73 11.08
C PRO A 393 24.60 -13.65 12.01
N LEU A 394 25.48 -12.99 12.77
CA LEU A 394 25.18 -11.72 13.46
C LEU A 394 25.47 -10.54 12.52
N VAL A 395 24.48 -9.69 12.32
CA VAL A 395 24.59 -8.41 11.63
C VAL A 395 24.84 -7.33 12.67
N LEU A 396 25.84 -6.49 12.42
CA LEU A 396 26.15 -5.34 13.28
C LEU A 396 25.25 -4.15 12.89
N PRO A 397 24.83 -3.32 13.86
CA PRO A 397 24.00 -2.16 13.55
C PRO A 397 24.72 -1.20 12.60
N GLY A 398 23.98 -0.73 11.58
CA GLY A 398 24.51 0.11 10.50
C GLY A 398 25.08 -0.66 9.29
N ASN A 399 25.18 -1.99 9.36
CA ASN A 399 25.58 -2.79 8.20
C ASN A 399 24.35 -3.19 7.35
N PRO A 400 24.46 -3.12 6.01
CA PRO A 400 23.38 -3.55 5.13
C PRO A 400 23.14 -5.06 5.23
N VAL A 401 21.87 -5.46 5.12
CA VAL A 401 21.44 -6.85 5.09
C VAL A 401 21.32 -7.32 3.65
N ALA A 402 21.65 -8.57 3.34
CA ALA A 402 21.43 -9.10 2.00
C ALA A 402 19.92 -9.14 1.66
N PRO A 403 19.49 -8.71 0.46
CA PRO A 403 18.09 -8.74 0.07
C PRO A 403 17.48 -10.15 0.22
N GLY A 404 16.26 -10.23 0.74
CA GLY A 404 15.53 -11.48 0.98
C GLY A 404 15.94 -12.23 2.27
N THR A 405 16.88 -11.70 3.06
CA THR A 405 17.27 -12.27 4.35
C THR A 405 16.20 -11.98 5.40
N ARG A 406 15.76 -13.01 6.14
CA ARG A 406 14.87 -12.85 7.30
C ARG A 406 15.70 -12.56 8.54
N VAL A 407 15.47 -11.43 9.21
CA VAL A 407 16.31 -10.96 10.31
C VAL A 407 15.51 -10.93 11.60
N LEU A 408 16.04 -11.58 12.64
CA LEU A 408 15.54 -11.44 14.01
C LEU A 408 16.27 -10.26 14.68
N VAL A 409 15.52 -9.22 15.03
CA VAL A 409 16.07 -7.99 15.61
C VAL A 409 16.04 -8.10 17.13
N VAL A 410 17.16 -7.87 17.80
CA VAL A 410 17.32 -8.10 19.24
C VAL A 410 17.84 -6.83 19.93
N ASP A 411 17.19 -6.45 21.02
CA ASP A 411 17.66 -5.36 21.89
C ASP A 411 17.45 -5.67 23.38
N GLU A 412 18.22 -4.96 24.21
CA GLU A 412 18.21 -5.06 25.67
C GLU A 412 17.31 -4.02 26.34
N VAL A 413 17.12 -2.85 25.72
CA VAL A 413 16.22 -1.79 26.19
C VAL A 413 15.24 -1.44 25.08
N LEU A 414 13.97 -1.24 25.44
CA LEU A 414 12.94 -0.85 24.50
C LEU A 414 12.96 0.65 24.25
N GLY A 415 12.90 1.02 22.97
CA GLY A 415 12.79 2.41 22.51
C GLY A 415 12.82 2.49 20.98
N ASP A 416 12.87 3.71 20.45
CA ASP A 416 12.78 4.05 19.01
C ASP A 416 13.79 3.29 18.12
N ARG A 417 14.86 2.74 18.71
CA ARG A 417 15.91 1.96 18.01
C ARG A 417 15.40 0.68 17.35
N LEU A 418 14.35 0.05 17.89
CA LEU A 418 13.72 -1.11 17.24
C LEU A 418 13.05 -0.73 15.91
N GLY A 419 12.47 0.49 15.87
CA GLY A 419 11.92 1.07 14.65
C GLY A 419 13.02 1.33 13.62
N ASP A 420 14.07 2.06 14.01
CA ASP A 420 15.23 2.37 13.15
C ASP A 420 15.91 1.11 12.58
N ALA A 421 15.96 0.04 13.39
CA ALA A 421 16.50 -1.24 12.99
C ALA A 421 15.65 -1.98 11.97
N ALA A 422 14.33 -1.97 12.18
CA ALA A 422 13.40 -2.53 11.22
C ALA A 422 13.48 -1.76 9.89
N GLU A 423 13.60 -0.42 9.95
CA GLU A 423 13.86 0.43 8.79
C GLU A 423 15.15 0.04 8.05
N LEU A 424 16.25 -0.24 8.77
CA LEU A 424 17.52 -0.69 8.16
C LEU A 424 17.36 -2.03 7.43
N VAL A 425 16.66 -2.99 8.05
CA VAL A 425 16.41 -4.31 7.46
C VAL A 425 15.56 -4.19 6.20
N TRP A 426 14.45 -3.43 6.28
CA TRP A 426 13.55 -3.23 5.14
C TRP A 426 14.21 -2.43 4.01
N GLY A 427 14.95 -1.36 4.34
CA GLY A 427 15.67 -0.53 3.37
C GLY A 427 16.77 -1.29 2.62
N SER A 428 17.27 -2.40 3.19
CA SER A 428 18.22 -3.30 2.54
C SER A 428 17.54 -4.42 1.73
N GLY A 429 16.21 -4.43 1.67
CA GLY A 429 15.44 -5.48 1.01
C GLY A 429 15.32 -6.78 1.82
N GLY A 430 15.69 -6.78 3.10
CA GLY A 430 15.45 -7.87 4.04
C GLY A 430 14.05 -7.81 4.66
N THR A 431 13.66 -8.86 5.39
CA THR A 431 12.41 -8.93 6.13
C THR A 431 12.68 -9.10 7.62
N VAL A 432 11.89 -8.47 8.48
CA VAL A 432 11.99 -8.66 9.93
C VAL A 432 11.16 -9.87 10.31
N ALA A 433 11.82 -10.92 10.81
CA ALA A 433 11.19 -12.17 11.23
C ALA A 433 10.50 -12.06 12.61
N GLY A 434 10.96 -11.11 13.42
CA GLY A 434 10.45 -10.87 14.76
C GLY A 434 11.36 -9.94 15.54
N PHE A 435 10.97 -9.65 16.79
CA PHE A 435 11.76 -8.88 17.74
C PHE A 435 12.00 -9.70 19.01
N GLY A 436 13.27 -9.84 19.40
CA GLY A 436 13.67 -10.45 20.67
C GLY A 436 14.02 -9.36 21.68
N VAL A 437 13.39 -9.39 22.86
CA VAL A 437 13.67 -8.42 23.93
C VAL A 437 13.86 -9.15 25.25
N LEU A 438 14.83 -8.68 26.03
CA LEU A 438 15.11 -9.15 27.38
C LEU A 438 14.24 -8.38 28.39
N LEU A 439 13.42 -9.08 29.18
CA LEU A 439 12.55 -8.47 30.20
C LEU A 439 12.92 -8.96 31.61
N VAL A 440 13.07 -8.03 32.55
CA VAL A 440 13.32 -8.30 33.98
C VAL A 440 12.24 -7.62 34.79
N GLU A 441 11.40 -8.38 35.50
CA GLU A 441 10.34 -7.83 36.32
C GLU A 441 10.91 -7.34 37.66
N SER A 442 10.81 -6.05 37.95
CA SER A 442 11.22 -5.50 39.24
C SER A 442 10.09 -5.60 40.26
N GLY A 443 10.25 -6.49 41.26
CA GLY A 443 9.51 -6.42 42.52
C GLY A 443 8.36 -7.43 42.70
N SER A 444 8.69 -8.64 43.16
CA SER A 444 7.76 -9.47 43.94
C SER A 444 8.51 -10.19 45.05
N GLY A 445 8.30 -9.76 46.29
CA GLY A 445 9.00 -10.22 47.49
C GLY A 445 8.55 -11.59 48.04
N ASP A 446 8.41 -12.61 47.19
CA ASP A 446 8.20 -14.00 47.63
C ASP A 446 9.13 -14.95 46.86
N ALA A 447 10.27 -15.24 47.48
CA ALA A 447 11.39 -15.99 46.90
C ALA A 447 11.13 -17.51 46.70
N GLU A 448 9.93 -18.04 47.01
CA GLU A 448 9.61 -19.47 46.91
C GLU A 448 8.49 -19.83 45.91
N LYS A 449 8.02 -18.88 45.09
CA LYS A 449 7.15 -19.16 43.93
C LYS A 449 7.84 -19.01 42.56
N LEU A 450 9.15 -18.77 42.56
CA LEU A 450 9.95 -18.50 41.36
C LEU A 450 10.64 -19.78 40.86
N ALA A 451 9.91 -20.60 40.10
CA ALA A 451 10.52 -21.46 39.07
C ALA A 451 10.72 -20.62 37.79
N PRO A 452 11.76 -20.88 36.98
CA PRO A 452 12.59 -19.83 36.41
C PRO A 452 11.85 -19.04 35.32
N HIS A 453 11.70 -17.74 35.61
CA HIS A 453 11.52 -16.59 34.71
C HIS A 453 10.90 -16.87 33.33
N LYS A 454 9.61 -16.55 33.19
CA LYS A 454 8.94 -16.45 31.89
C LYS A 454 9.65 -15.40 31.03
N VAL A 455 10.38 -15.86 30.01
CA VAL A 455 10.68 -15.05 28.83
C VAL A 455 9.34 -14.67 28.20
N VAL A 456 8.96 -13.40 28.27
CA VAL A 456 7.77 -12.91 27.56
C VAL A 456 8.20 -12.53 26.15
N ALA A 457 8.23 -13.52 25.27
CA ALA A 457 8.26 -13.29 23.83
C ALA A 457 6.97 -12.56 23.44
N LEU A 458 7.08 -11.44 22.73
CA LEU A 458 5.92 -10.79 22.11
C LEU A 458 6.12 -10.72 20.60
N ALA A 459 5.22 -11.45 19.93
CA ALA A 459 4.86 -11.48 18.51
C ALA A 459 5.85 -12.18 17.56
N GLU A 460 5.50 -13.41 17.16
CA GLU A 460 5.73 -13.88 15.79
C GLU A 460 5.20 -12.80 14.83
N VAL A 461 6.08 -12.24 14.00
CA VAL A 461 5.65 -11.50 12.80
C VAL A 461 5.49 -12.58 11.73
N SER A 462 4.36 -13.29 11.76
CA SER A 462 3.99 -14.15 10.64
C SER A 462 3.76 -13.26 9.41
N GLY A 463 4.61 -13.45 8.41
CA GLY A 463 4.67 -12.68 7.17
C GLY A 463 3.55 -12.94 6.18
#